data_AF-A0A5R8Y1G3-F1
#
_entry.id   AF-A0A5R8Y1G3-F1
#
_cell.length_a   1.000
_cell.length_b   1.000
_cell.length_c   1.000
_cell.angle_alpha   90.00
_cell.angle_beta   90.00
_cell.angle_gamma   90.00
#
_symmetry.space_group_name_H-M   'P 1'
#
loop_
_entity.id
_entity.type
_entity.pdbx_description
1 polymer ?
#
loop_
_entity_poly.entity_id
_entity_poly.type
_entity_poly.pdbx_seq_one_letter_code
_entity_poly.pdbx_strand_id
1 'polypeptide(L)'
;MDLKEVVLPHIEKLVGDLKDSQELKEVLKRRFTKKEYKVFIAIEEGVESEDIAKQLGDKVDRIEELYKSACKKLNQEKIKQELVY
;
A
#
# COMPACT_ATOMS: atom_id res chain seq x y z
N MET A 1 -6.94 0.54 -12.59
CA MET A 1 -6.55 1.02 -11.25
C MET A 1 -5.31 1.87 -11.42
N ASP A 2 -5.43 3.17 -11.16
CA ASP A 2 -4.26 4.05 -11.11
C ASP A 2 -3.67 4.03 -9.69
N LEU A 3 -2.35 3.91 -9.57
CA LEU A 3 -1.72 3.79 -8.24
C LEU A 3 -1.71 5.12 -7.49
N LYS A 4 -1.79 6.26 -8.20
CA LYS A 4 -1.89 7.57 -7.55
C LYS A 4 -3.21 7.65 -6.79
N GLU A 5 -4.33 7.26 -7.41
CA GLU A 5 -5.66 7.30 -6.79
C GLU A 5 -5.77 6.42 -5.55
N VAL A 6 -5.01 5.33 -5.52
CA VAL A 6 -4.94 4.37 -4.44
C VAL A 6 -4.06 4.88 -3.30
N VAL A 7 -2.89 5.43 -3.63
CA VAL A 7 -1.89 5.82 -2.62
C VAL A 7 -2.20 7.19 -2.00
N LEU A 8 -2.69 8.14 -2.79
CA LEU A 8 -3.00 9.50 -2.37
C LEU A 8 -3.91 9.59 -1.13
N PRO A 9 -5.06 8.88 -1.04
CA PRO A 9 -5.94 8.96 0.13
C PRO A 9 -5.31 8.42 1.41
N HIS A 10 -4.30 7.56 1.31
CA HIS A 10 -3.59 7.02 2.47
C HIS A 10 -2.42 7.90 2.92
N ILE A 11 -2.07 8.96 2.20
CA ILE A 11 -1.01 9.89 2.58
C ILE A 11 -1.62 11.12 3.26
N GLU A 12 -1.37 11.29 4.56
CA GLU A 12 -1.98 12.38 5.36
C GLU A 12 -1.50 13.77 4.94
N LYS A 13 -0.23 13.87 4.57
CA LYS A 13 0.43 15.10 4.13
C LYS A 13 1.47 14.74 3.08
N LEU A 14 1.24 15.17 1.85
CA LEU A 14 2.14 15.03 0.73
C LEU A 14 2.81 16.38 0.47
N VAL A 15 4.14 16.40 0.34
CA VAL A 15 4.90 17.58 -0.06
C VAL A 15 5.55 17.26 -1.40
N GLY A 16 5.07 17.91 -2.47
CA GLY A 16 5.40 17.57 -3.85
C GLY A 16 4.30 16.77 -4.55
N ASP A 17 4.58 16.37 -5.79
CA ASP A 17 3.66 15.60 -6.63
C ASP A 17 4.06 14.12 -6.62
N LEU A 18 3.06 13.23 -6.62
CA LEU A 18 3.32 11.80 -6.72
C LEU A 18 3.94 11.44 -8.07
N LYS A 19 4.98 10.60 -8.01
CA LYS A 19 5.58 9.95 -9.18
C LYS A 19 4.56 9.15 -9.97
N ASP A 20 4.92 8.78 -11.19
CA ASP A 20 4.04 7.99 -12.06
C ASP A 20 3.74 6.60 -11.51
N SER A 21 2.60 6.04 -11.93
CA SER A 21 2.10 4.75 -11.45
C SER A 21 3.15 3.62 -11.55
N GLN A 22 4.02 3.65 -12.58
CA GLN A 22 5.13 2.69 -12.67
C GLN A 22 6.18 2.89 -11.57
N GLU A 23 6.63 4.12 -11.33
CA GLU A 23 7.63 4.41 -10.30
C GLU A 23 7.07 4.18 -8.90
N LEU A 24 5.84 4.61 -8.62
CA LEU A 24 5.16 4.32 -7.34
C LEU A 24 5.12 2.81 -7.09
N LYS A 25 4.81 2.02 -8.10
CA LYS A 25 4.81 0.56 -8.00
C LYS A 25 6.18 0.01 -7.60
N GLU A 26 7.26 0.54 -8.15
CA GLU A 26 8.61 0.12 -7.80
C GLU A 26 8.99 0.51 -6.38
N VAL A 27 8.66 1.73 -5.96
CA VAL A 27 8.90 2.21 -4.58
C VAL A 27 8.14 1.36 -3.57
N LEU A 28 6.83 1.13 -3.81
CA LEU A 28 6.00 0.29 -2.97
C LEU A 28 6.54 -1.14 -2.89
N LYS A 29 6.94 -1.74 -4.01
CA LYS A 29 7.53 -3.09 -4.03
C LYS A 29 8.88 -3.19 -3.32
N ARG A 30 9.68 -2.13 -3.32
CA ARG A 30 10.95 -2.07 -2.58
C ARG A 30 10.73 -1.89 -1.08
N ARG A 31 9.71 -1.13 -0.68
CA ARG A 31 9.48 -0.74 0.72
C ARG A 31 8.55 -1.68 1.48
N PHE A 32 7.59 -2.28 0.78
CA PHE A 32 6.64 -3.22 1.38
C PHE A 32 7.15 -4.65 1.23
N THR A 33 6.77 -5.49 2.18
CA THR A 33 6.90 -6.93 1.97
C THR A 33 5.91 -7.40 0.92
N LYS A 34 6.20 -8.55 0.29
CA LYS A 34 5.31 -9.15 -0.72
C LYS A 34 3.88 -9.37 -0.20
N LYS A 35 3.71 -9.67 1.09
CA LYS A 35 2.39 -9.82 1.72
C LYS A 35 1.70 -8.47 1.90
N GLU A 36 2.37 -7.48 2.47
CA GLU A 36 1.81 -6.12 2.64
C GLU A 36 1.37 -5.52 1.30
N TYR A 37 2.21 -5.62 0.26
CA TYR A 37 1.86 -5.13 -1.07
C TYR A 37 0.62 -5.83 -1.65
N LYS A 38 0.55 -7.16 -1.55
CA LYS A 38 -0.62 -7.92 -2.02
C LYS A 38 -1.89 -7.54 -1.25
N VAL A 39 -1.81 -7.46 0.07
CA VAL A 39 -2.95 -7.09 0.93
C VAL A 39 -3.43 -5.69 0.59
N PHE A 40 -2.51 -4.73 0.50
CA PHE A 40 -2.83 -3.34 0.19
C PHE A 40 -3.54 -3.20 -1.15
N ILE A 41 -2.99 -3.80 -2.22
CA ILE A 41 -3.62 -3.74 -3.54
C ILE A 41 -4.98 -4.45 -3.53
N ALA A 42 -5.09 -5.64 -2.93
CA ALA A 42 -6.35 -6.37 -2.91
C ALA A 42 -7.46 -5.63 -2.16
N ILE A 43 -7.16 -4.99 -1.02
CA ILE A 43 -8.13 -4.17 -0.29
C ILE A 43 -8.58 -2.97 -1.14
N GLU A 44 -7.64 -2.32 -1.82
CA GLU A 44 -7.92 -1.16 -2.67
C GLU A 44 -8.65 -1.54 -3.97
N GLU A 45 -8.55 -2.81 -4.41
CA GLU A 45 -9.37 -3.40 -5.46
C GLU A 45 -10.77 -3.83 -4.96
N GLY A 46 -11.07 -3.64 -3.68
CA GLY A 46 -12.37 -3.98 -3.07
C GLY A 46 -12.51 -5.44 -2.66
N VAL A 47 -11.40 -6.19 -2.57
CA VAL A 47 -11.41 -7.57 -2.07
C VAL A 47 -11.54 -7.56 -0.55
N GLU A 48 -12.47 -8.35 -0.02
CA GLU A 48 -12.66 -8.47 1.43
C GLU A 48 -11.46 -9.14 2.12
N SER A 49 -11.13 -8.66 3.33
CA SER A 49 -10.04 -9.19 4.14
C SER A 49 -10.15 -10.70 4.39
N GLU A 50 -11.36 -11.25 4.45
CA GLU A 50 -11.63 -12.69 4.55
C GLU A 50 -11.15 -13.47 3.33
N ASP A 51 -11.40 -12.97 2.14
CA ASP A 51 -10.97 -13.61 0.89
C ASP A 51 -9.46 -13.51 0.72
N ILE A 52 -8.89 -12.36 1.06
CA ILE A 52 -7.43 -12.15 1.08
C ILE A 52 -6.77 -13.12 2.07
N ALA A 53 -7.35 -13.29 3.27
CA ALA A 53 -6.86 -14.21 4.28
C ALA A 53 -6.86 -15.66 3.76
N LYS A 54 -7.95 -16.10 3.11
CA LYS A 54 -8.04 -17.42 2.47
C LYS A 54 -7.00 -17.60 1.36
N GLN A 55 -6.82 -16.60 0.49
CA GLN A 55 -5.85 -16.64 -0.61
C GLN A 55 -4.39 -16.67 -0.13
N LEU A 56 -4.09 -15.96 0.96
CA LEU A 56 -2.74 -15.90 1.52
C LEU A 56 -2.46 -17.00 2.56
N GLY A 57 -3.47 -17.77 2.95
CA GLY A 57 -3.36 -18.78 4.02
C GLY A 57 -3.04 -18.15 5.38
N ASP A 58 -3.57 -16.96 5.64
CA ASP A 58 -3.35 -16.19 6.86
C ASP A 58 -4.69 -15.94 7.60
N LYS A 59 -4.63 -15.31 8.79
CA LYS A 59 -5.83 -14.92 9.54
C LYS A 59 -6.32 -13.53 9.14
N VAL A 60 -7.63 -13.27 9.24
CA VAL A 60 -8.24 -11.97 8.94
C VAL A 60 -7.59 -10.83 9.73
N ASP A 61 -7.44 -11.01 11.06
CA ASP A 61 -6.68 -10.06 11.91
C ASP A 61 -5.30 -9.73 11.34
N ARG A 62 -4.60 -10.75 10.81
CA ARG A 62 -3.26 -10.56 10.27
C ARG A 62 -3.29 -9.74 8.98
N ILE A 63 -4.31 -9.91 8.15
CA ILE A 63 -4.51 -9.10 6.94
C ILE A 63 -4.75 -7.64 7.32
N GLU A 64 -5.62 -7.38 8.30
CA GLU A 64 -5.86 -6.02 8.79
C GLU A 64 -4.60 -5.38 9.38
N GLU A 65 -3.79 -6.14 10.13
CA GLU A 65 -2.50 -5.67 10.64
C GLU A 65 -1.52 -5.33 9.51
N LEU A 66 -1.42 -6.18 8.49
CA LEU A 66 -0.57 -5.94 7.32
C LEU A 66 -1.00 -4.69 6.56
N TYR A 67 -2.31 -4.49 6.41
CA TYR A 67 -2.86 -3.30 5.78
C TYR A 67 -2.55 -2.03 6.57
N LYS A 68 -2.83 -2.04 7.89
CA LYS A 68 -2.48 -0.92 8.78
C LYS A 68 -0.98 -0.62 8.77
N SER A 69 -0.14 -1.67 8.74
CA SER A 69 1.31 -1.53 8.61
C SER A 69 1.71 -0.87 7.28
N ALA A 70 1.09 -1.28 6.16
CA ALA A 70 1.31 -0.69 4.85
C ALA A 70 0.95 0.79 4.83
N CYS A 71 -0.23 1.18 5.32
CA CYS A 71 -0.64 2.58 5.40
C CYS A 71 0.26 3.41 6.32
N LYS A 72 0.69 2.85 7.46
CA LYS A 72 1.68 3.51 8.32
C LYS A 72 3.02 3.70 7.63
N LYS A 73 3.47 2.73 6.82
CA LYS A 73 4.70 2.85 6.03
C LYS A 73 4.60 3.94 4.96
N LEU A 74 3.49 4.05 4.25
CA LEU A 74 3.26 5.17 3.31
C LEU A 74 3.48 6.52 3.98
N ASN A 75 3.11 6.63 5.26
CA ASN A 75 3.22 7.88 5.99
C ASN A 75 4.61 8.16 6.60
N GLN A 76 5.58 7.26 6.48
CA GLN A 76 6.94 7.53 6.92
C GLN A 76 7.62 8.52 5.97
N GLU A 77 8.24 9.57 6.51
CA GLU A 77 8.90 10.63 5.72
C GLU A 77 9.86 10.06 4.65
N LYS A 78 10.63 9.03 4.99
CA LYS A 78 11.54 8.36 4.04
C LYS A 78 10.82 7.79 2.82
N ILE A 79 9.63 7.21 3.02
CA ILE A 79 8.85 6.61 1.94
C ILE A 79 8.14 7.72 1.17
N LYS A 80 7.55 8.72 1.86
CA LYS A 80 6.95 9.90 1.20
C LYS A 80 7.91 10.59 0.25
N GLN A 81 9.15 10.81 0.68
CA GLN A 81 10.20 11.41 -0.15
C GLN A 81 10.56 10.59 -1.38
N GLU A 82 10.38 9.26 -1.35
CA GLU A 82 10.60 8.42 -2.53
C GLU A 82 9.38 8.30 -3.43
N LEU A 83 8.18 8.53 -2.89
CA LEU A 83 6.92 8.52 -3.65
C LEU A 83 6.71 9.82 -4.45
N VAL A 84 7.41 10.89 -4.08
CA VAL A 84 7.41 12.19 -4.79
C VAL A 84 8.69 12.38 -5.60
N TYR A 85 8.66 13.28 -6.57
CA TYR A 85 9.84 13.74 -7.31
C TYR A 85 10.36 15.09 -6.82
#